data_AF-A0A564IAP8-F1
#
_entry.id   AF-A0A564IAP8-F1
#
_cell.length_a   1.000
_cell.length_b   1.000
_cell.length_c   1.000
_cell.angle_alpha   90.00
_cell.angle_beta   90.00
_cell.angle_gamma   90.00
#
_symmetry.space_group_name_H-M   'P 1'
#
loop_
_entity.id
_entity.type
_entity.pdbx_description
1 polymer ?
#
loop_
_entity_poly.entity_id
_entity_poly.type
_entity_poly.pdbx_seq_one_letter_code
_entity_poly.pdbx_strand_id
1 'polypeptide(L)'
;MYVTPTPAPFTSPNDSERTNLATILNTVDLRATAPRINVLHYLNTTDIPVTAEMVSRCVDLPLSTAYRTLTALEVTRLAGVTFGRGDVTRWFRFTPDTPQHCPACGQSLYGEYA
;
A
#
# COMPACT_ATOMS: atom_id res chain seq x y z
N MET A 1 -4.68 -19.97 18.18
CA MET A 1 -4.53 -18.54 18.52
C MET A 1 -4.21 -17.81 17.23
N TYR A 2 -5.13 -16.98 16.72
CA TYR A 2 -4.85 -16.12 15.57
C TYR A 2 -4.07 -14.92 16.10
N VAL A 3 -2.78 -14.84 15.77
CA VAL A 3 -1.98 -13.64 16.01
C VAL A 3 -2.43 -12.64 14.96
N THR A 4 -3.22 -11.64 15.33
CA THR A 4 -3.49 -10.51 14.45
C THR A 4 -2.16 -9.79 14.26
N PRO A 5 -1.56 -9.80 13.06
CA PRO A 5 -0.28 -9.15 12.87
C PRO A 5 -0.49 -7.65 13.06
N THR A 6 0.12 -7.09 14.10
CA THR A 6 0.09 -5.65 14.32
C THR A 6 0.93 -5.01 13.23
N PRO A 7 0.35 -4.13 12.40
CA PRO A 7 1.13 -3.45 11.39
C PRO A 7 2.21 -2.58 12.06
N ALA A 8 3.36 -2.45 11.39
CA ALA A 8 4.46 -1.64 11.91
C ALA A 8 3.99 -0.19 12.16
N PRO A 9 4.50 0.47 13.21
CA PRO A 9 4.25 1.89 13.40
C PRO A 9 4.80 2.67 12.20
N PHE A 10 4.10 3.72 11.79
CA PHE A 10 4.56 4.56 10.69
C PHE A 10 5.76 5.39 11.14
N THR A 11 6.83 5.34 10.36
CA THR A 11 7.97 6.24 10.47
C THR A 11 7.96 7.13 9.23
N SER A 12 8.11 8.44 9.43
CA SER A 12 8.17 9.37 8.30
C SER A 12 9.44 9.12 7.48
N PRO A 13 9.37 9.11 6.14
CA PRO A 13 10.55 8.90 5.30
C PRO A 13 11.56 10.03 5.48
N ASN A 14 12.85 9.65 5.49
CA ASN A 14 13.95 10.62 5.48
C ASN A 14 14.04 11.34 4.11
N ASP A 15 14.88 12.37 4.00
CA ASP A 15 14.92 13.22 2.81
C ASP A 15 15.36 12.47 1.54
N SER A 16 16.29 11.52 1.68
CA SER A 16 16.74 10.67 0.57
C SER A 16 15.63 9.71 0.13
N GLU A 17 14.96 9.05 1.07
CA GLU A 17 13.81 8.19 0.81
C GLU A 17 12.67 8.96 0.15
N ARG A 18 12.37 10.17 0.65
CA ARG A 18 11.35 11.04 0.08
C ARG A 18 11.64 11.38 -1.37
N THR A 19 12.90 11.66 -1.70
CA THR A 19 13.35 11.94 -3.07
C THR A 19 13.20 10.73 -3.98
N ASN A 20 13.57 9.54 -3.50
CA ASN A 20 13.42 8.29 -4.23
C ASN A 20 11.95 7.96 -4.48
N LEU A 21 11.10 8.04 -3.45
CA LEU A 21 9.66 7.80 -3.55
C LEU A 21 8.97 8.81 -4.47
N ALA A 22 9.36 10.09 -4.40
CA ALA A 22 8.85 11.11 -5.32
C ALA A 22 9.23 10.79 -6.77
N THR A 23 10.45 10.30 -7.01
CA THR A 23 10.89 9.86 -8.33
C THR A 23 10.03 8.70 -8.84
N ILE A 24 9.81 7.67 -8.02
CA ILE A 24 8.95 6.52 -8.36
C ILE A 24 7.53 6.98 -8.74
N LEU A 25 6.94 7.86 -7.94
CA LEU A 25 5.61 8.40 -8.21
C LEU A 25 5.57 9.17 -9.54
N ASN A 26 6.58 10.01 -9.79
CA ASN A 26 6.65 10.79 -11.03
C ASN A 26 6.91 9.91 -12.26
N THR A 27 7.64 8.80 -12.15
CA THR A 27 7.87 7.88 -13.28
C THR A 27 6.60 7.19 -13.79
N VAL A 28 5.55 7.13 -12.97
CA VAL A 28 4.24 6.59 -13.34
C VAL A 28 3.19 7.70 -13.53
N ASP A 29 3.64 8.93 -13.82
CA ASP A 29 2.81 10.13 -13.99
C ASP A 29 1.89 10.46 -12.80
N LEU A 30 2.24 9.98 -11.60
CA LEU A 30 1.50 10.25 -10.39
C LEU A 30 2.16 11.37 -9.60
N ARG A 31 1.49 12.54 -9.50
CA ARG A 31 2.02 13.68 -8.73
C ARG A 31 2.43 13.27 -7.30
N ALA A 32 3.70 13.50 -6.96
CA ALA A 32 4.28 13.21 -5.65
C ALA A 32 3.81 14.19 -4.56
N THR A 33 2.68 13.89 -3.92
CA THR A 33 2.17 14.64 -2.75
C THR A 33 2.58 13.96 -1.45
N ALA A 34 2.62 14.70 -0.33
CA ALA A 34 2.98 14.13 0.97
C ALA A 34 2.13 12.89 1.36
N PRO A 35 0.79 12.89 1.19
CA PRO A 35 0.00 11.67 1.44
C PRO A 35 0.41 10.48 0.58
N ARG A 36 0.68 10.69 -0.72
CA ARG A 36 1.07 9.59 -1.63
C ARG A 36 2.45 9.03 -1.30
N ILE A 37 3.40 9.91 -0.97
CA ILE A 37 4.74 9.52 -0.55
C ILE A 37 4.67 8.72 0.74
N ASN A 38 3.94 9.20 1.75
CA ASN A 38 3.85 8.54 3.04
C ASN A 38 3.14 7.19 2.95
N VAL A 39 2.05 7.11 2.17
CA VAL A 39 1.36 5.84 1.93
C VAL A 39 2.24 4.85 1.16
N LEU A 40 2.93 5.30 0.11
CA LEU A 40 3.85 4.44 -0.64
C LEU A 40 5.03 3.96 0.24
N HIS A 41 5.60 4.84 1.05
CA HIS A 41 6.62 4.49 2.04
C HIS A 41 6.13 3.42 2.99
N TYR A 42 4.93 3.61 3.54
CA TYR A 42 4.32 2.69 4.49
C TYR A 42 4.04 1.31 3.88
N LEU A 43 3.56 1.26 2.64
CA LEU A 43 3.36 0.01 1.91
C LEU A 43 4.69 -0.71 1.64
N ASN A 44 5.78 0.04 1.40
CA ASN A 44 7.10 -0.51 1.12
C ASN A 44 7.80 -1.05 2.38
N THR A 45 7.52 -0.49 3.55
CA THR A 45 8.11 -0.94 4.82
C THR A 45 7.32 -2.04 5.51
N THR A 46 6.08 -2.29 5.09
CA THR A 46 5.20 -3.27 5.74
C THR A 46 5.26 -4.63 5.05
N ASP A 47 5.61 -5.67 5.82
CA ASP A 47 5.72 -7.05 5.32
C ASP A 47 4.37 -7.77 5.14
N ILE A 48 3.26 -7.15 5.54
CA ILE A 48 1.91 -7.67 5.42
C ILE A 48 1.08 -6.77 4.51
N PRO A 49 0.07 -7.30 3.80
CA PRO A 49 -0.89 -6.43 3.15
C PRO A 49 -1.67 -5.63 4.20
N VAL A 50 -2.10 -4.42 3.86
CA VAL A 50 -2.78 -3.49 4.77
C VAL A 50 -4.11 -3.00 4.19
N THR A 51 -5.07 -2.69 5.05
CA THR A 51 -6.34 -2.09 4.63
C THR A 51 -6.25 -0.56 4.59
N ALA A 52 -7.21 0.09 3.92
CA ALA A 52 -7.31 1.54 3.93
C ALA A 52 -7.52 2.12 5.34
N GLU A 53 -8.22 1.39 6.22
CA GLU A 53 -8.40 1.77 7.62
C GLU A 53 -7.07 1.73 8.39
N MET A 54 -6.25 0.70 8.18
CA MET A 54 -4.91 0.61 8.77
C MET A 54 -4.04 1.78 8.33
N VAL A 55 -4.02 2.07 7.02
CA VAL A 55 -3.26 3.20 6.47
C VAL A 55 -3.74 4.54 7.02
N SER A 56 -5.06 4.75 7.10
CA SER A 56 -5.65 5.96 7.67
C SER A 56 -5.21 6.21 9.11
N ARG A 57 -5.20 5.16 9.95
CA ARG A 57 -4.75 5.26 11.34
C ARG A 57 -3.25 5.43 11.48
N CYS A 58 -2.45 4.66 10.73
CA CYS A 58 -1.01 4.63 10.90
C CYS A 58 -0.33 5.86 10.30
N VAL A 59 -0.79 6.33 9.13
CA VAL A 59 -0.21 7.50 8.43
C VAL A 59 -0.90 8.80 8.86
N ASP A 60 -1.89 8.74 9.75
CA ASP A 60 -2.69 9.87 10.22
C ASP A 60 -3.32 10.67 9.07
N LEU A 61 -4.12 9.98 8.26
CA LEU A 61 -4.82 10.55 7.11
C LEU A 61 -6.33 10.34 7.24
N PRO A 62 -7.17 11.27 6.76
CA PRO A 62 -8.60 11.01 6.60
C PRO A 62 -8.81 9.74 5.77
N LEU A 63 -9.75 8.90 6.17
CA LEU A 63 -10.01 7.61 5.51
C LEU A 63 -10.30 7.78 4.01
N SER A 64 -11.01 8.84 3.63
CA SER A 64 -11.27 9.18 2.22
C SER A 64 -9.99 9.51 1.45
N THR A 65 -9.02 10.16 2.07
CA THR A 65 -7.70 10.43 1.50
C THR A 65 -6.91 9.14 1.33
N ALA A 66 -6.91 8.26 2.33
CA ALA A 66 -6.25 6.95 2.25
C ALA A 66 -6.80 6.11 1.09
N TYR A 67 -8.12 6.05 0.92
CA TYR A 67 -8.73 5.37 -0.23
C TYR A 67 -8.31 5.96 -1.57
N ARG A 68 -8.34 7.30 -1.72
CA ARG A 68 -7.93 7.96 -2.96
C ARG A 68 -6.46 7.72 -3.29
N THR A 69 -5.58 7.73 -2.29
CA THR A 69 -4.15 7.45 -2.49
C THR A 69 -3.92 6.00 -2.88
N LEU A 70 -4.54 5.04 -2.18
CA LEU A 70 -4.36 3.62 -2.45
C LEU A 70 -4.92 3.23 -3.82
N THR A 71 -6.09 3.76 -4.18
CA THR A 71 -6.68 3.55 -5.52
C THR A 71 -5.79 4.13 -6.62
N ALA A 72 -5.20 5.30 -6.40
CA ALA A 72 -4.27 5.87 -7.38
C ALA A 72 -3.02 4.99 -7.56
N LEU A 73 -2.46 4.48 -6.45
CA LEU A 73 -1.30 3.58 -6.50
C LEU A 73 -1.62 2.24 -7.17
N GLU A 74 -2.82 1.72 -6.99
CA GLU A 74 -3.31 0.52 -7.67
C GLU A 74 -3.44 0.75 -9.18
N VAL A 75 -4.09 1.84 -9.59
CA VAL A 75 -4.25 2.19 -11.02
C VAL A 75 -2.90 2.35 -11.71
N THR A 76 -1.90 2.90 -11.01
CA THR A 76 -0.53 3.05 -11.52
C THR A 76 0.35 1.82 -11.28
N ARG A 77 -0.22 0.70 -10.81
CA ARG A 77 0.48 -0.59 -10.55
C ARG A 77 1.63 -0.51 -9.54
N LEU A 78 1.66 0.52 -8.71
CA LEU A 78 2.59 0.63 -7.58
C LEU A 78 2.09 -0.14 -6.35
N ALA A 79 0.80 -0.46 -6.29
CA ALA A 79 0.22 -1.31 -5.25
C ALA A 79 -0.65 -2.42 -5.86
N GLY A 80 -0.48 -3.65 -5.36
CA GLY A 80 -1.36 -4.77 -5.65
C GLY A 80 -2.55 -4.79 -4.68
N VAL A 81 -3.67 -5.36 -5.11
CA VAL A 81 -4.90 -5.48 -4.32
C VAL A 81 -5.37 -6.93 -4.26
N THR A 82 -5.75 -7.37 -3.07
CA THR A 82 -6.47 -8.63 -2.83
C THR A 82 -7.73 -8.38 -2.03
N PHE A 83 -8.69 -9.31 -2.13
CA PHE A 83 -9.98 -9.21 -1.46
C PHE A 83 -10.12 -10.30 -0.40
N GLY A 84 -10.60 -9.90 0.78
CA GLY A 84 -11.04 -10.85 1.80
C GLY A 84 -12.29 -11.61 1.34
N ARG A 85 -12.26 -12.95 1.42
CA ARG A 85 -13.37 -13.80 0.94
C ARG A 85 -14.68 -13.64 1.71
N GLY A 86 -14.63 -13.19 2.97
CA GLY A 86 -15.79 -13.09 3.86
C GLY A 86 -16.41 -11.71 3.96
N ASP A 87 -15.65 -10.66 3.64
CA ASP A 87 -16.00 -9.27 3.98
C ASP A 87 -15.77 -8.28 2.82
N VAL A 88 -15.27 -8.75 1.67
CA VAL A 88 -14.94 -7.91 0.49
C VAL A 88 -13.92 -6.80 0.83
N THR A 89 -13.22 -6.94 1.96
CA THR A 89 -12.23 -5.95 2.39
C THR A 89 -11.06 -5.94 1.41
N ARG A 90 -10.65 -4.74 1.00
CA ARG A 90 -9.52 -4.53 0.09
C ARG A 90 -8.22 -4.43 0.88
N TRP A 91 -7.29 -5.29 0.52
CA TRP A 91 -5.96 -5.40 1.11
C TRP A 91 -4.92 -4.98 0.08
N PHE A 92 -4.13 -3.98 0.43
CA PHE A 92 -3.14 -3.33 -0.44
C PHE A 92 -1.73 -3.75 -0.03
N ARG A 93 -0.84 -3.94 -1.00
CA ARG A 93 0.59 -4.18 -0.75
C ARG A 93 1.43 -3.49 -1.82
N PHE A 94 2.61 -3.01 -1.45
CA PHE A 94 3.58 -2.55 -2.45
C PHE A 94 3.94 -3.71 -3.39
N THR A 95 3.91 -3.45 -4.70
CA THR A 95 4.29 -4.41 -5.75
C THR A 95 5.60 -3.98 -6.38
N PRO A 96 6.76 -4.33 -5.78
CA PRO A 96 8.00 -4.36 -6.55
C PRO A 96 7.86 -5.40 -7.67
N ASP A 97 8.73 -5.38 -8.69
CA ASP A 97 8.71 -6.26 -9.89
C ASP A 97 8.71 -7.79 -9.63
N THR A 98 8.51 -8.23 -8.38
CA THR A 98 8.38 -9.60 -7.95
C THR A 98 6.90 -9.99 -7.75
N PRO A 99 6.50 -11.21 -8.18
CA PRO A 99 5.21 -11.78 -7.82
C PRO A 99 5.03 -11.82 -6.31
N GLN A 100 4.04 -11.10 -5.79
CA GLN A 100 3.73 -11.11 -4.36
C GLN A 100 2.55 -12.04 -4.11
N HIS A 101 2.62 -12.80 -3.02
CA HIS A 101 1.53 -13.69 -2.57
C HIS A 101 1.01 -13.24 -1.21
N CYS A 102 -0.30 -13.38 -1.00
CA CYS A 102 -0.88 -13.19 0.32
C CYS A 102 -0.33 -14.26 1.28
N PRO A 103 0.30 -13.91 2.40
CA PRO A 103 0.84 -14.89 3.35
C PRO A 103 -0.26 -15.68 4.08
N ALA A 104 -1.52 -15.18 4.07
CA ALA A 104 -2.65 -15.84 4.72
C ALA A 104 -3.34 -16.88 3.83
N CYS A 105 -3.40 -16.68 2.51
CA CYS A 105 -4.14 -17.56 1.60
C CYS A 105 -3.34 -18.02 0.37
N GLY A 106 -2.09 -17.60 0.21
CA GLY A 106 -1.21 -17.97 -0.92
C GLY A 106 -1.59 -17.36 -2.26
N GLN A 107 -2.71 -16.63 -2.34
CA GLN A 107 -3.16 -16.03 -3.61
C GLN A 107 -2.16 -14.96 -4.07
N SER A 108 -1.81 -15.00 -5.35
CA SER A 108 -1.04 -13.94 -5.97
C SER A 108 -1.81 -12.62 -5.90
N LEU A 109 -1.11 -11.53 -5.61
CA LEU A 109 -1.64 -10.16 -5.60
C LEU A 109 -1.85 -9.59 -7.02
N TYR A 110 -1.83 -10.44 -8.05
CA TYR A 110 -2.14 -10.05 -9.42
C TYR A 110 -3.65 -9.77 -9.53
N GLY A 111 -3.99 -8.48 -9.60
CA GLY A 111 -5.31 -8.03 -9.97
C GLY A 111 -5.68 -8.52 -11.37
N GLU A 112 -6.98 -8.78 -11.57
CA GLU A 112 -7.66 -9.48 -12.68
C GLU A 112 -7.51 -8.88 -14.09
N TYR A 113 -6.46 -8.14 -14.42
CA TYR A 113 -6.31 -7.52 -15.74
C TYR A 113 -5.03 -8.00 -16.43
N ALA A 114 -5.13 -9.21 -17.00
CA ALA A 114 -4.27 -9.71 -18.08
C ALA A 114 -4.92 -9.40 -19.43
#